data_AF-A0A8J9X9Y5-F1
#
_entry.id   AF-A0A8J9X9Y5-F1
#
_cell.length_a   1.000
_cell.length_b   1.000
_cell.length_c   1.000
_cell.angle_alpha   90.00
_cell.angle_beta   90.00
_cell.angle_gamma   90.00
#
_symmetry.space_group_name_H-M   'P 1'
#
loop_
_entity.id
_entity.type
_entity.pdbx_description
1 polymer ?
#
loop_
_entity_poly.entity_id
_entity_poly.type
_entity_poly.pdbx_seq_one_letter_code
_entity_poly.pdbx_strand_id
1 'polypeptide(L)'
;MSTSAHFKLSDFPHKVLDPIATLTVPPTYATIKRAQRQLMTNAAAIPTLNGGGAHGHMALTLTALAYADISNVPFVIPVAPPANPPPGATQPQITENNRIHQHDADIYNLYVAVNNALRQQLLDAVPRIYVRALAHPMFEFSNVTCLDLLSHLWTKYGTIKPAELQKNFQSMYTPWNTTEPLESVFLQLDEAIAFSVDGNDPISEAAAVRAGYEVIAHSGLLPLDCKEWRKLPTAAHTLAHFQQHFSLADEDRRLTATTGSLGYANVLAAAPSLALATTSDTLSLPFSALSVSQTSVSSPDMTYCWTHGTSKNRRHTSATCKNKAPGHRDDATATNTLGGSTK
;
A
#
# COMPACT_ATOMS: atom_id res chain seq x y z
N MET A 1 -45.23 -20.53 6.49
CA MET A 1 -43.99 -21.02 5.86
C MET A 1 -42.89 -20.03 6.23
N SER A 2 -42.14 -20.31 7.29
CA SER A 2 -41.02 -19.45 7.70
C SER A 2 -39.80 -19.87 6.90
N THR A 3 -39.49 -19.14 5.85
CA THR A 3 -38.21 -19.25 5.13
C THR A 3 -37.26 -18.24 5.74
N SER A 4 -36.82 -18.45 6.99
CA SER A 4 -35.63 -17.77 7.48
C SER A 4 -34.48 -18.35 6.66
N ALA A 5 -34.02 -17.59 5.67
CA ALA A 5 -32.80 -17.92 4.95
C ALA A 5 -31.68 -17.99 5.99
N HIS A 6 -31.31 -19.21 6.39
CA HIS A 6 -30.21 -19.41 7.30
C HIS A 6 -28.94 -18.91 6.62
N PHE A 7 -28.36 -17.84 7.16
CA PHE A 7 -27.05 -17.34 6.77
C PHE A 7 -26.03 -18.49 6.77
N LYS A 8 -25.27 -18.59 5.69
CA LYS A 8 -24.15 -19.52 5.54
C LYS A 8 -22.89 -18.74 5.18
N LEU A 9 -21.74 -19.27 5.58
CA LEU A 9 -20.45 -18.67 5.21
C LEU A 9 -20.22 -18.62 3.68
N SER A 10 -20.93 -19.46 2.91
CA SER A 10 -20.95 -19.40 1.45
C SER A 10 -21.51 -18.11 0.88
N ASP A 11 -22.27 -17.36 1.67
CA ASP A 11 -22.92 -16.12 1.26
C ASP A 11 -21.94 -14.93 1.31
N PHE A 12 -20.76 -15.11 1.91
CA PHE A 12 -19.69 -14.12 1.92
C PHE A 12 -18.88 -14.16 0.61
N PRO A 13 -18.74 -13.01 -0.09
CA PRO A 13 -17.84 -12.89 -1.24
C PRO A 13 -16.38 -13.22 -0.90
N HIS A 14 -15.90 -12.81 0.27
CA HIS A 14 -14.58 -13.15 0.79
C HIS A 14 -14.70 -14.21 1.88
N LYS A 15 -14.56 -15.49 1.52
CA LYS A 15 -14.68 -16.62 2.47
C LYS A 15 -13.53 -16.67 3.49
N VAL A 16 -12.36 -16.20 3.08
CA VAL A 16 -11.15 -16.10 3.89
C VAL A 16 -10.57 -14.72 3.64
N LEU A 17 -10.13 -14.03 4.69
CA LEU A 17 -9.45 -12.74 4.55
C LEU A 17 -7.99 -12.95 4.17
N ASP A 18 -7.42 -11.93 3.53
CA ASP A 18 -5.98 -11.89 3.35
C ASP A 18 -5.30 -11.77 4.73
N PRO A 19 -4.13 -12.40 4.94
CA PRO A 19 -3.44 -12.33 6.21
C PRO A 19 -3.18 -10.88 6.62
N ILE A 20 -3.63 -10.53 7.83
CA ILE A 20 -3.43 -9.18 8.38
C ILE A 20 -2.01 -9.05 8.94
N ALA A 21 -1.51 -10.13 9.51
CA ALA A 21 -0.20 -10.23 10.13
C ALA A 21 0.28 -11.68 10.17
N THR A 22 1.56 -11.87 10.45
CA THR A 22 2.15 -13.17 10.78
C THR A 22 2.76 -13.11 12.17
N LEU A 23 3.24 -14.24 12.70
CA LEU A 23 3.93 -14.25 13.99
C LEU A 23 5.18 -13.36 14.02
N THR A 24 5.77 -13.06 12.86
CA THR A 24 7.00 -12.28 12.71
C THR A 24 6.78 -10.91 12.08
N VAL A 25 5.65 -10.69 11.39
CA VAL A 25 5.32 -9.43 10.73
C VAL A 25 4.04 -8.86 11.35
N PRO A 26 4.10 -7.70 12.01
CA PRO A 26 2.94 -7.09 12.67
C PRO A 26 1.92 -6.55 11.65
N PRO A 27 0.67 -6.30 12.08
CA PRO A 27 -0.31 -5.60 11.26
C PRO A 27 0.22 -4.23 10.80
N THR A 28 -0.20 -3.80 9.62
CA THR A 28 0.10 -2.47 9.07
C THR A 28 -1.19 -1.76 8.66
N TYR A 29 -1.11 -0.45 8.42
CA TYR A 29 -2.22 0.32 7.87
C TYR A 29 -2.84 -0.37 6.65
N ALA A 30 -2.00 -0.80 5.71
CA ALA A 30 -2.46 -1.40 4.45
C ALA A 30 -3.17 -2.75 4.65
N THR A 31 -2.66 -3.62 5.53
CA THR A 31 -3.29 -4.93 5.77
C THR A 31 -4.60 -4.79 6.54
N ILE A 32 -4.68 -3.86 7.49
CA ILE A 32 -5.92 -3.58 8.24
C ILE A 32 -6.97 -2.95 7.31
N LYS A 33 -6.58 -1.96 6.49
CA LYS A 33 -7.47 -1.33 5.50
C LYS A 33 -8.06 -2.38 4.55
N ARG A 34 -7.22 -3.30 4.06
CA ARG A 34 -7.67 -4.40 3.20
C ARG A 34 -8.67 -5.31 3.90
N ALA A 35 -8.36 -5.77 5.11
CA ALA A 35 -9.25 -6.63 5.87
C ALA A 35 -10.60 -5.95 6.16
N GLN A 36 -10.60 -4.67 6.53
CA GLN A 36 -11.84 -3.93 6.74
C GLN A 36 -12.66 -3.83 5.46
N ARG A 37 -12.04 -3.63 4.29
CA ARG A 37 -12.74 -3.66 2.98
C ARG A 37 -13.38 -5.02 2.70
N GLN A 38 -12.63 -6.10 2.88
CA GLN A 38 -13.14 -7.47 2.69
C GLN A 38 -14.32 -7.77 3.64
N LEU A 39 -14.20 -7.38 4.91
CA LEU A 39 -15.26 -7.53 5.91
C LEU A 39 -16.49 -6.68 5.60
N MET A 40 -16.31 -5.42 5.16
CA MET A 40 -17.41 -4.56 4.71
C MET A 40 -18.16 -5.18 3.52
N THR A 41 -17.45 -5.71 2.53
CA THR A 41 -18.05 -6.40 1.38
C THR A 41 -18.84 -7.63 1.82
N ASN A 42 -18.32 -8.42 2.76
CA ASN A 42 -19.04 -9.56 3.34
C ASN A 42 -20.30 -9.14 4.08
N ALA A 43 -20.19 -8.09 4.91
CA ALA A 43 -21.30 -7.59 5.70
C ALA A 43 -22.40 -6.97 4.82
N ALA A 44 -22.02 -6.25 3.75
CA ALA A 44 -22.93 -5.67 2.77
C ALA A 44 -23.73 -6.73 2.01
N ALA A 45 -23.11 -7.89 1.73
CA ALA A 45 -23.75 -8.98 1.00
C ALA A 45 -24.92 -9.61 1.77
N ILE A 46 -24.97 -9.45 3.10
CA ILE A 46 -26.06 -9.96 3.93
C ILE A 46 -27.07 -8.83 4.18
N PRO A 47 -28.28 -8.88 3.59
CA PRO A 47 -29.24 -7.79 3.68
C PRO A 47 -29.85 -7.67 5.08
N THR A 48 -30.20 -6.45 5.46
CA THR A 48 -31.02 -6.15 6.64
C THR A 48 -31.66 -4.78 6.50
N LEU A 49 -32.85 -4.60 7.08
CA LEU A 49 -33.56 -3.34 7.10
C LEU A 49 -33.10 -2.42 8.24
N ASN A 50 -32.28 -2.93 9.17
CA ASN A 50 -31.87 -2.22 10.39
C ASN A 50 -31.06 -0.94 10.16
N GLY A 51 -30.61 -0.65 8.94
CA GLY A 51 -29.93 0.59 8.58
C GLY A 51 -30.45 1.21 7.28
N GLY A 52 -31.74 1.06 6.99
CA GLY A 52 -32.37 1.59 5.76
C GLY A 52 -32.28 0.67 4.55
N GLY A 53 -31.77 -0.56 4.70
CA GLY A 53 -31.79 -1.60 3.65
C GLY A 53 -30.64 -1.53 2.64
N ALA A 54 -30.00 -0.38 2.45
CA ALA A 54 -29.06 -0.16 1.35
C ALA A 54 -27.66 -0.78 1.56
N HIS A 55 -27.24 -0.99 2.81
CA HIS A 55 -25.85 -1.36 3.15
C HIS A 55 -25.72 -2.68 3.90
N GLY A 56 -26.76 -3.50 3.92
CA GLY A 56 -26.77 -4.77 4.65
C GLY A 56 -26.28 -4.60 6.09
N HIS A 57 -25.39 -5.48 6.53
CA HIS A 57 -24.82 -5.46 7.88
C HIS A 57 -23.51 -4.66 8.00
N MET A 58 -23.16 -3.77 7.05
CA MET A 58 -21.88 -3.02 7.06
C MET A 58 -21.58 -2.31 8.38
N ALA A 59 -22.61 -1.90 9.13
CA ALA A 59 -22.47 -1.29 10.46
C ALA A 59 -21.70 -2.16 11.48
N LEU A 60 -21.62 -3.49 11.27
CA LEU A 60 -20.81 -4.39 12.11
C LEU A 60 -19.29 -4.21 11.95
N THR A 61 -18.86 -3.43 10.95
CA THR A 61 -17.45 -3.23 10.57
C THR A 61 -17.04 -1.76 10.55
N LEU A 62 -17.96 -0.87 10.92
CA LEU A 62 -17.79 0.58 10.90
C LEU A 62 -18.18 1.17 12.26
N THR A 63 -17.50 2.25 12.65
CA THR A 63 -17.98 3.08 13.77
C THR A 63 -19.28 3.76 13.37
N ALA A 64 -20.09 4.20 14.35
CA ALA A 64 -21.32 4.93 14.06
C ALA A 64 -21.08 6.19 13.21
N LEU A 65 -19.95 6.88 13.43
CA LEU A 65 -19.55 8.04 12.64
C LEU A 65 -19.26 7.64 11.18
N ALA A 66 -18.44 6.61 10.96
CA ALA A 66 -18.11 6.16 9.61
C ALA A 66 -19.32 5.58 8.86
N TYR A 67 -20.28 4.97 9.56
CA TYR A 67 -21.53 4.51 8.96
C TYR A 67 -22.44 5.68 8.52
N ALA A 68 -22.41 6.80 9.25
CA ALA A 68 -23.17 7.99 8.90
C ALA A 68 -22.67 8.66 7.60
N ASP A 69 -21.41 8.45 7.20
CA ASP A 69 -20.87 8.95 5.93
C ASP A 69 -21.49 8.24 4.71
N ILE A 70 -22.02 7.03 4.88
CA ILE A 70 -22.62 6.24 3.79
C ILE A 70 -24.14 6.13 3.87
N SER A 71 -24.74 6.34 5.05
CA SER A 71 -26.18 6.21 5.27
C SER A 71 -26.74 7.34 6.13
N ASN A 72 -27.85 7.94 5.67
CA ASN A 72 -28.63 8.90 6.45
C ASN A 72 -29.51 8.21 7.52
N VAL A 73 -29.63 6.88 7.50
CA VAL A 73 -30.41 6.10 8.47
C VAL A 73 -29.45 5.39 9.41
N PRO A 74 -29.42 5.73 10.72
CA PRO A 74 -28.59 5.04 11.69
C PRO A 74 -28.91 3.55 11.76
N PHE A 75 -27.90 2.72 11.96
CA PHE A 75 -28.11 1.29 12.16
C PHE A 75 -28.69 1.01 13.55
N VAL A 76 -29.88 0.41 13.60
CA VAL A 76 -30.56 -0.01 14.81
C VAL A 76 -30.08 -1.40 15.20
N ILE A 77 -29.36 -1.51 16.31
CA ILE A 77 -28.90 -2.80 16.83
C ILE A 77 -30.12 -3.62 17.30
N PRO A 78 -30.35 -4.84 16.76
CA PRO A 78 -31.43 -5.69 17.23
C PRO A 78 -31.25 -6.08 18.70
N VAL A 79 -32.36 -6.14 19.43
CA VAL A 79 -32.41 -6.64 20.80
C VAL A 79 -33.06 -8.02 20.80
N ALA A 80 -32.57 -8.94 21.64
CA ALA A 80 -33.19 -10.24 21.80
C ALA A 80 -34.67 -10.08 22.21
N PRO A 81 -35.62 -10.67 21.47
CA PRO A 81 -37.03 -10.49 21.79
C PRO A 81 -37.37 -11.15 23.14
N PRO A 82 -38.25 -10.55 23.95
CA PRO A 82 -38.71 -11.14 25.19
C PRO A 82 -39.55 -12.40 24.93
N ALA A 83 -39.76 -13.20 25.96
CA ALA A 83 -40.67 -14.35 25.90
C ALA A 83 -42.11 -13.88 25.60
N ASN A 84 -42.75 -14.50 24.61
CA ASN A 84 -44.13 -14.26 24.20
C ASN A 84 -44.94 -15.58 24.21
N PRO A 85 -46.28 -15.54 24.34
CA PRO A 85 -47.13 -14.36 24.61
C PRO A 85 -47.22 -14.03 26.12
N PRO A 86 -47.60 -12.80 26.51
CA PRO A 86 -47.90 -12.45 27.89
C PRO A 86 -49.12 -13.22 28.44
N PRO A 87 -49.19 -13.47 29.76
CA PRO A 87 -50.34 -14.14 30.38
C PRO A 87 -51.67 -13.42 30.07
N GLY A 88 -52.71 -14.19 29.74
CA GLY A 88 -54.06 -13.66 29.48
C GLY A 88 -54.34 -13.20 28.04
N ALA A 89 -53.40 -13.39 27.10
CA ALA A 89 -53.62 -13.08 25.69
C ALA A 89 -54.72 -13.96 25.06
N THR A 90 -55.58 -13.36 24.24
CA THR A 90 -56.60 -14.06 23.42
C THR A 90 -55.96 -14.79 22.24
N GLN A 91 -56.65 -15.76 21.65
CA GLN A 91 -56.10 -16.55 20.53
C GLN A 91 -55.58 -15.70 19.33
N PRO A 92 -56.28 -14.63 18.88
CA PRO A 92 -55.75 -13.74 17.85
C PRO A 92 -54.49 -12.99 18.29
N GLN A 93 -54.43 -12.53 19.55
CA GLN A 93 -53.26 -11.84 20.10
C GLN A 93 -52.06 -12.79 20.23
N ILE A 94 -52.27 -14.03 20.65
CA ILE A 94 -51.21 -15.06 20.69
C ILE A 94 -50.62 -15.27 19.29
N THR A 95 -51.49 -15.34 18.28
CA THR A 95 -51.07 -15.58 16.90
C THR A 95 -50.18 -14.45 16.39
N GLU A 96 -50.57 -13.19 16.62
CA GLU A 96 -49.75 -12.04 16.20
C GLU A 96 -48.48 -11.89 17.03
N ASN A 97 -48.53 -12.10 18.35
CA ASN A 97 -47.36 -12.04 19.23
C ASN A 97 -46.29 -13.07 18.84
N ASN A 98 -46.71 -14.28 18.45
CA ASN A 98 -45.80 -15.31 17.97
C ASN A 98 -45.17 -14.91 16.62
N ARG A 99 -45.93 -14.27 15.72
CA ARG A 99 -45.42 -13.78 14.44
C ARG A 99 -44.36 -12.69 14.62
N ILE A 100 -44.63 -11.72 15.50
CA ILE A 100 -43.69 -10.65 15.84
C ILE A 100 -42.44 -11.23 16.52
N HIS A 101 -42.62 -12.09 17.52
CA HIS A 101 -41.50 -12.73 18.21
C HIS A 101 -40.58 -13.48 17.24
N GLN A 102 -41.16 -14.28 16.34
CA GLN A 102 -40.38 -15.03 15.36
C GLN A 102 -39.59 -14.10 14.44
N HIS A 103 -40.25 -13.06 13.91
CA HIS A 103 -39.60 -12.05 13.07
C HIS A 103 -38.42 -11.36 13.78
N ASP A 104 -38.64 -10.91 15.02
CA ASP A 104 -37.61 -10.22 15.80
C ASP A 104 -36.47 -11.18 16.21
N ALA A 105 -36.79 -12.44 16.49
CA ALA A 105 -35.80 -13.48 16.75
C ALA A 105 -34.96 -13.76 15.52
N ASP A 106 -35.56 -13.81 14.32
CA ASP A 106 -34.85 -14.00 13.06
C ASP A 106 -33.86 -12.85 12.79
N ILE A 107 -34.29 -11.59 12.98
CA ILE A 107 -33.42 -10.41 12.84
C ILE A 107 -32.27 -10.45 13.84
N TYR A 108 -32.56 -10.70 15.12
CA TYR A 108 -31.55 -10.78 16.17
C TYR A 108 -30.53 -11.90 15.91
N ASN A 109 -31.02 -13.10 15.59
CA ASN A 109 -30.16 -14.26 15.33
C ASN A 109 -29.28 -14.03 14.10
N LEU A 110 -29.80 -13.40 13.04
CA LEU A 110 -29.01 -13.07 11.85
C LEU A 110 -27.89 -12.07 12.20
N TYR A 111 -28.21 -11.00 12.92
CA TYR A 111 -27.21 -10.03 13.37
C TYR A 111 -26.08 -10.67 14.19
N VAL A 112 -26.43 -11.52 15.16
CA VAL A 112 -25.45 -12.26 15.97
C VAL A 112 -24.63 -13.21 15.11
N ALA A 113 -25.26 -13.95 14.19
CA ALA A 113 -24.57 -14.89 13.32
C ALA A 113 -23.57 -14.20 12.39
N VAL A 114 -23.94 -13.07 11.77
CA VAL A 114 -23.05 -12.30 10.89
C VAL A 114 -21.89 -11.71 11.69
N ASN A 115 -22.13 -11.11 12.86
CA ASN A 115 -21.05 -10.61 13.71
C ASN A 115 -20.08 -11.72 14.12
N ASN A 116 -20.59 -12.88 14.52
CA ASN A 116 -19.76 -14.02 14.91
C ASN A 116 -18.91 -14.55 13.74
N ALA A 117 -19.48 -14.62 12.53
CA ALA A 117 -18.76 -15.06 11.34
C ALA A 117 -17.66 -14.08 10.93
N LEU A 118 -17.95 -12.77 10.89
CA LEU A 118 -16.97 -11.73 10.59
C LEU A 118 -15.85 -11.68 11.64
N ARG A 119 -16.20 -11.81 12.93
CA ARG A 119 -15.22 -11.92 14.01
C ARG A 119 -14.30 -13.11 13.82
N GLN A 120 -14.85 -14.28 13.48
CA GLN A 120 -14.06 -15.49 13.29
C GLN A 120 -13.07 -15.33 12.13
N GLN A 121 -13.53 -14.79 10.99
CA GLN A 121 -12.67 -14.50 9.84
C GLN A 121 -11.51 -13.57 10.22
N LEU A 122 -11.79 -12.56 11.06
CA LEU A 122 -10.77 -11.64 11.54
C LEU A 122 -9.77 -12.32 12.47
N LEU A 123 -10.24 -13.15 13.41
CA LEU A 123 -9.38 -13.93 14.33
C LEU A 123 -8.53 -14.98 13.62
N ASP A 124 -8.98 -15.51 12.48
CA ASP A 124 -8.20 -16.44 11.66
C ASP A 124 -7.12 -15.71 10.85
N ALA A 125 -7.37 -14.45 10.47
CA ALA A 125 -6.45 -13.64 9.67
C ALA A 125 -5.37 -12.91 10.49
N VAL A 126 -5.50 -12.86 11.82
CA VAL A 126 -4.57 -12.19 12.71
C VAL A 126 -4.07 -13.12 13.82
N PRO A 127 -2.75 -13.29 14.00
CA PRO A 127 -2.22 -14.03 15.13
C PRO A 127 -2.69 -13.44 16.46
N ARG A 128 -3.15 -14.32 17.36
CA ARG A 128 -3.73 -13.95 18.67
C ARG A 128 -2.87 -12.97 19.48
N ILE A 129 -1.53 -13.00 19.32
CA ILE A 129 -0.61 -12.09 20.01
C ILE A 129 -0.93 -10.60 19.80
N TYR A 130 -1.51 -10.23 18.65
CA TYR A 130 -1.82 -8.83 18.33
C TYR A 130 -3.17 -8.38 18.88
N VAL A 131 -4.07 -9.30 19.22
CA VAL A 131 -5.43 -9.04 19.70
C VAL A 131 -5.69 -9.54 21.12
N ARG A 132 -4.71 -10.22 21.75
CA ARG A 132 -4.83 -10.81 23.10
C ARG A 132 -5.27 -9.83 24.19
N ALA A 133 -5.03 -8.53 24.00
CA ALA A 133 -5.45 -7.50 24.94
C ALA A 133 -6.97 -7.41 25.10
N LEU A 134 -7.73 -7.88 24.10
CA LEU A 134 -9.20 -7.94 24.13
C LEU A 134 -9.73 -9.28 24.67
N ALA A 135 -8.87 -10.29 24.82
CA ALA A 135 -9.31 -11.60 25.28
C ALA A 135 -9.62 -11.61 26.78
N HIS A 136 -10.82 -12.06 27.13
CA HIS A 136 -11.20 -12.34 28.51
C HIS A 136 -10.51 -13.62 29.02
N PRO A 137 -10.01 -13.67 30.26
CA PRO A 137 -9.28 -14.84 30.78
C PRO A 137 -10.04 -16.17 30.72
N MET A 138 -11.37 -16.14 30.88
CA MET A 138 -12.21 -17.36 30.94
C MET A 138 -13.01 -17.64 29.66
N PHE A 139 -13.29 -16.60 28.86
CA PHE A 139 -14.23 -16.69 27.73
C PHE A 139 -13.62 -16.20 26.42
N GLU A 140 -12.30 -15.96 26.40
CA GLU A 140 -11.57 -15.41 25.26
C GLU A 140 -12.31 -14.23 24.60
N PHE A 141 -12.72 -14.39 23.34
CA PHE A 141 -13.33 -13.33 22.54
C PHE A 141 -14.86 -13.35 22.52
N SER A 142 -15.53 -14.12 23.40
CA SER A 142 -16.99 -14.31 23.35
C SER A 142 -17.79 -13.01 23.36
N ASN A 143 -17.36 -12.01 24.13
CA ASN A 143 -18.02 -10.69 24.25
C ASN A 143 -17.40 -9.62 23.35
N VAL A 144 -16.40 -9.96 22.56
CA VAL A 144 -15.71 -9.04 21.65
C VAL A 144 -16.42 -9.10 20.30
N THR A 145 -16.78 -7.95 19.75
CA THR A 145 -17.39 -7.85 18.41
C THR A 145 -16.32 -7.79 17.30
N CYS A 146 -16.73 -7.95 16.05
CA CYS A 146 -15.85 -7.69 14.90
C CYS A 146 -15.30 -6.25 14.93
N LEU A 147 -16.17 -5.29 15.24
CA LEU A 147 -15.81 -3.87 15.32
C LEU A 147 -14.80 -3.59 16.45
N ASP A 148 -14.90 -4.26 17.60
CA ASP A 148 -13.94 -4.10 18.70
C ASP A 148 -12.53 -4.53 18.29
N LEU A 149 -12.41 -5.66 17.58
CA LEU A 149 -11.14 -6.15 17.04
C LEU A 149 -10.57 -5.16 16.01
N LEU A 150 -11.39 -4.69 15.06
CA LEU A 150 -10.97 -3.68 14.07
C LEU A 150 -10.52 -2.38 14.75
N SER A 151 -11.28 -1.90 15.72
CA SER A 151 -10.97 -0.67 16.46
C SER A 151 -9.64 -0.78 17.20
N HIS A 152 -9.38 -1.92 17.84
CA HIS A 152 -8.09 -2.20 18.48
C HIS A 152 -6.93 -2.25 17.47
N LEU A 153 -7.12 -2.94 16.33
CA LEU A 153 -6.09 -3.02 15.30
C LEU A 153 -5.74 -1.65 14.73
N TRP A 154 -6.74 -0.84 14.40
CA TRP A 154 -6.55 0.54 13.95
C TRP A 154 -5.84 1.39 14.99
N THR A 155 -6.27 1.33 16.25
CA THR A 155 -5.70 2.12 17.34
C THR A 155 -4.25 1.74 17.62
N LYS A 156 -3.88 0.47 17.50
CA LYS A 156 -2.54 -0.03 17.86
C LYS A 156 -1.54 -0.05 16.71
N TYR A 157 -2.00 -0.33 15.50
CA TYR A 157 -1.13 -0.64 14.36
C TYR A 157 -1.48 0.14 13.08
N GLY A 158 -2.59 0.89 13.10
CA GLY A 158 -3.09 1.63 11.95
C GLY A 158 -2.45 2.99 11.73
N THR A 159 -1.43 3.39 12.47
CA THR A 159 -0.73 4.66 12.21
C THR A 159 0.29 4.49 11.09
N ILE A 160 0.14 5.24 10.00
CA ILE A 160 1.12 5.32 8.92
C ILE A 160 2.37 6.04 9.43
N LYS A 161 3.53 5.40 9.32
CA LYS A 161 4.81 5.95 9.77
C LYS A 161 5.52 6.72 8.64
N PRO A 162 6.37 7.72 8.96
CA PRO A 162 7.15 8.43 7.94
C PRO A 162 8.01 7.52 7.04
N ALA A 163 8.56 6.43 7.60
CA ALA A 163 9.31 5.45 6.82
C ALA A 163 8.43 4.70 5.79
N GLU A 164 7.15 4.50 6.09
CA GLU A 164 6.20 3.87 5.16
C GLU A 164 5.79 4.84 4.04
N LEU A 165 5.60 6.14 4.36
CA LEU A 165 5.40 7.19 3.35
C LEU A 165 6.60 7.29 2.40
N GLN A 166 7.81 7.27 2.94
CA GLN A 166 9.02 7.29 2.11
C GLN A 166 9.13 6.05 1.21
N LYS A 167 8.78 4.87 1.73
CA LYS A 167 8.74 3.63 0.95
C LYS A 167 7.66 3.68 -0.14
N ASN A 168 6.49 4.23 0.18
CA ASN A 168 5.40 4.44 -0.78
C ASN A 168 5.81 5.38 -1.93
N PHE A 169 6.49 6.47 -1.60
CA PHE A 169 7.03 7.38 -2.61
C PHE A 169 8.01 6.68 -3.54
N GLN A 170 8.91 5.85 -2.98
CA GLN A 170 9.87 5.07 -3.77
C GLN A 170 9.19 4.00 -4.62
N SER A 171 8.12 3.36 -4.11
CA SER A 171 7.44 2.29 -4.86
C SER A 171 6.77 2.77 -6.14
N MET A 172 6.47 4.07 -6.29
CA MET A 172 5.97 4.63 -7.56
C MET A 172 6.95 4.44 -8.73
N TYR A 173 8.24 4.30 -8.44
CA TYR A 173 9.30 4.10 -9.44
C TYR A 173 9.63 2.62 -9.66
N THR A 174 8.83 1.70 -9.11
CA THR A 174 9.02 0.26 -9.34
C THR A 174 8.88 -0.01 -10.83
N PRO A 175 9.87 -0.68 -11.47
CA PRO A 175 9.81 -0.97 -12.89
C PRO A 175 8.58 -1.78 -13.24
N TRP A 176 7.96 -1.45 -14.38
CA TRP A 176 6.80 -2.18 -14.88
C TRP A 176 7.20 -3.61 -15.23
N ASN A 177 6.50 -4.58 -14.63
CA ASN A 177 6.56 -5.96 -15.07
C ASN A 177 5.76 -6.10 -16.38
N THR A 178 6.46 -6.21 -17.50
CA THR A 178 5.83 -6.22 -18.84
C THR A 178 5.02 -7.48 -19.16
N THR A 179 4.99 -8.47 -18.26
CA THR A 179 4.03 -9.58 -18.32
C THR A 179 2.65 -9.19 -17.78
N GLU A 180 2.56 -8.12 -17.00
CA GLU A 180 1.32 -7.57 -16.48
C GLU A 180 0.77 -6.48 -17.40
N PRO A 181 -0.55 -6.26 -17.42
CA PRO A 181 -1.15 -5.14 -18.13
C PRO A 181 -0.56 -3.78 -17.70
N LEU A 182 -0.53 -2.80 -18.61
CA LEU A 182 -0.03 -1.46 -18.31
C LEU A 182 -0.81 -0.80 -17.16
N GLU A 183 -2.08 -1.17 -16.98
CA GLU A 183 -2.95 -0.76 -15.88
C GLU A 183 -2.33 -1.05 -14.50
N SER A 184 -1.40 -2.00 -14.38
CA SER A 184 -0.65 -2.24 -13.15
C SER A 184 0.20 -1.02 -12.73
N VAL A 185 0.74 -0.25 -13.69
CA VAL A 185 1.46 1.00 -13.42
C VAL A 185 0.49 2.07 -12.94
N PHE A 186 -0.69 2.17 -13.55
CA PHE A 186 -1.70 3.14 -13.12
C PHE A 186 -2.23 2.83 -11.72
N LEU A 187 -2.51 1.55 -11.43
CA LEU A 187 -2.89 1.09 -10.11
C LEU A 187 -1.81 1.42 -9.07
N GLN A 188 -0.53 1.19 -9.39
CA GLN A 188 0.58 1.54 -8.50
C GLN A 188 0.60 3.04 -8.16
N LEU A 189 0.32 3.92 -9.12
CA LEU A 189 0.25 5.37 -8.88
C LEU A 189 -0.97 5.75 -8.04
N ASP A 190 -2.14 5.21 -8.37
CA ASP A 190 -3.40 5.49 -7.67
C ASP A 190 -3.34 5.02 -6.21
N GLU A 191 -2.80 3.83 -5.96
CA GLU A 191 -2.57 3.32 -4.60
C GLU A 191 -1.55 4.17 -3.84
N ALA A 192 -0.48 4.63 -4.49
CA ALA A 192 0.51 5.47 -3.85
C ALA A 192 -0.05 6.84 -3.46
N ILE A 193 -0.82 7.47 -4.35
CA ILE A 193 -1.51 8.73 -4.05
C ILE A 193 -2.48 8.52 -2.89
N ALA A 194 -3.35 7.51 -2.95
CA ALA A 194 -4.33 7.24 -1.90
C ALA A 194 -3.66 7.01 -0.53
N PHE A 195 -2.59 6.20 -0.48
CA PHE A 195 -1.83 5.95 0.75
C PHE A 195 -1.21 7.22 1.33
N SER A 196 -0.74 8.12 0.46
CA SER A 196 -0.14 9.38 0.87
C SER A 196 -1.17 10.37 1.45
N VAL A 197 -2.40 10.39 0.91
CA VAL A 197 -3.52 11.16 1.46
C VAL A 197 -3.91 10.63 2.84
N ASP A 198 -4.04 9.30 2.99
CA ASP A 198 -4.34 8.67 4.27
C ASP A 198 -3.27 8.98 5.34
N GLY A 199 -2.01 9.12 4.92
CA GLY A 199 -0.89 9.46 5.78
C GLY A 199 -0.71 10.96 6.04
N ASN A 200 -1.60 11.81 5.53
CA ASN A 200 -1.52 13.28 5.60
C ASN A 200 -0.24 13.88 5.00
N ASP A 201 0.33 13.23 3.98
CA ASP A 201 1.48 13.71 3.21
C ASP A 201 1.22 13.50 1.71
N PRO A 202 0.26 14.24 1.12
CA PRO A 202 -0.26 13.93 -0.20
C PRO A 202 0.81 14.11 -1.30
N ILE A 203 0.98 13.07 -2.11
CA ILE A 203 1.79 13.10 -3.32
C ILE A 203 1.09 13.97 -4.37
N SER A 204 1.79 14.99 -4.86
CA SER A 204 1.26 15.84 -5.93
C SER A 204 1.05 15.07 -7.23
N GLU A 205 0.02 15.44 -7.99
CA GLU A 205 -0.26 14.86 -9.31
C GLU A 205 0.96 14.91 -10.24
N ALA A 206 1.67 16.05 -10.26
CA ALA A 206 2.88 16.23 -11.06
C ALA A 206 4.01 15.26 -10.68
N ALA A 207 4.13 14.88 -9.40
CA ALA A 207 5.12 13.90 -8.95
C ALA A 207 4.72 12.48 -9.39
N ALA A 208 3.43 12.12 -9.27
CA ALA A 208 2.92 10.82 -9.71
C ALA A 208 3.06 10.63 -11.23
N VAL A 209 2.69 11.63 -12.04
CA VAL A 209 2.86 11.62 -13.50
C VAL A 209 4.34 11.47 -13.89
N ARG A 210 5.24 12.16 -13.19
CA ARG A 210 6.69 12.03 -13.43
C ARG A 210 7.18 10.61 -13.15
N ALA A 211 6.78 10.02 -12.02
CA ALA A 211 7.16 8.65 -11.67
C ALA A 211 6.61 7.65 -12.70
N GLY A 212 5.33 7.76 -13.06
CA GLY A 212 4.71 6.92 -14.09
C GLY A 212 5.41 7.02 -15.44
N TYR A 213 5.69 8.25 -15.89
CA TYR A 213 6.42 8.48 -17.13
C TYR A 213 7.82 7.86 -17.08
N GLU A 214 8.55 7.99 -15.98
CA GLU A 214 9.86 7.35 -15.83
C GLU A 214 9.75 5.83 -15.91
N VAL A 215 8.78 5.21 -15.23
CA VAL A 215 8.56 3.76 -15.28
C VAL A 215 8.29 3.29 -16.72
N ILE A 216 7.41 3.98 -17.45
CA ILE A 216 7.09 3.64 -18.85
C ILE A 216 8.30 3.88 -19.76
N ALA A 217 9.01 5.00 -19.61
CA ALA A 217 10.18 5.29 -20.43
C ALA A 217 11.31 4.27 -20.23
N HIS A 218 11.55 3.83 -18.99
CA HIS A 218 12.55 2.80 -18.68
C HIS A 218 12.18 1.42 -19.24
N SER A 219 10.90 1.14 -19.49
CA SER A 219 10.49 -0.11 -20.16
C SER A 219 11.03 -0.22 -21.59
N GLY A 220 11.28 0.92 -22.26
CA GLY A 220 11.72 0.97 -23.65
C GLY A 220 10.66 0.56 -24.68
N LEU A 221 9.44 0.21 -24.26
CA LEU A 221 8.40 -0.34 -25.14
C LEU A 221 7.59 0.71 -25.90
N LEU A 222 7.53 1.95 -25.40
CA LEU A 222 6.70 3.04 -25.94
C LEU A 222 7.51 4.32 -26.25
N PRO A 223 8.61 4.24 -27.04
CA PRO A 223 9.52 5.37 -27.23
C PRO A 223 8.91 6.52 -28.04
N LEU A 224 8.04 6.21 -29.01
CA LEU A 224 7.33 7.22 -29.80
C LEU A 224 6.33 7.98 -28.93
N ASP A 225 5.53 7.25 -28.17
CA ASP A 225 4.49 7.81 -27.28
C ASP A 225 5.13 8.65 -26.17
N CYS A 226 6.28 8.24 -25.65
CA CYS A 226 7.06 9.06 -24.70
C CYS A 226 7.51 10.38 -25.35
N LYS A 227 7.91 10.37 -26.63
CA LYS A 227 8.29 11.58 -27.36
C LYS A 227 7.10 12.50 -27.59
N GLU A 228 5.94 11.94 -27.90
CA GLU A 228 4.69 12.70 -28.08
C GLU A 228 4.22 13.31 -26.77
N TRP A 229 4.23 12.54 -25.68
CA TRP A 229 3.91 13.02 -24.34
C TRP A 229 4.74 14.24 -23.93
N ARG A 230 6.06 14.22 -24.17
CA ARG A 230 6.97 15.35 -23.86
C ARG A 230 6.69 16.62 -24.66
N LYS A 231 6.00 16.53 -25.80
CA LYS A 231 5.66 17.69 -26.65
C LYS A 231 4.35 18.36 -26.22
N LEU A 232 3.54 17.69 -25.41
CA LEU A 232 2.29 18.24 -24.90
C LEU A 232 2.56 19.48 -24.01
N PRO A 233 1.64 20.46 -23.99
CA PRO A 233 1.76 21.59 -23.08
C PRO A 233 1.71 21.11 -21.62
N THR A 234 2.35 21.84 -20.70
CA THR A 234 2.39 21.48 -19.27
C THR A 234 1.00 21.31 -18.65
N ALA A 235 0.01 22.09 -19.10
CA ALA A 235 -1.38 21.97 -18.65
C ALA A 235 -2.04 20.62 -19.02
N ALA A 236 -1.49 19.90 -20.01
CA ALA A 236 -1.96 18.59 -20.42
C ALA A 236 -1.24 17.42 -19.70
N HIS A 237 -0.26 17.70 -18.83
CA HIS A 237 0.42 16.67 -18.02
C HIS A 237 -0.36 16.35 -16.73
N THR A 238 -1.64 16.02 -16.88
CA THR A 238 -2.51 15.54 -15.79
C THR A 238 -2.44 14.01 -15.70
N LEU A 239 -2.80 13.44 -14.55
CA LEU A 239 -2.82 11.99 -14.36
C LEU A 239 -3.86 11.32 -15.26
N ALA A 240 -5.03 11.95 -15.43
CA ALA A 240 -6.07 11.45 -16.31
C ALA A 240 -5.62 11.37 -17.78
N HIS A 241 -4.93 12.41 -18.28
CA HIS A 241 -4.43 12.39 -19.65
C HIS A 241 -3.25 11.44 -19.81
N PHE A 242 -2.40 11.30 -18.78
CA PHE A 242 -1.33 10.31 -18.74
C PHE A 242 -1.86 8.89 -18.90
N GLN A 243 -2.86 8.51 -18.10
CA GLN A 243 -3.50 7.20 -18.18
C GLN A 243 -4.09 6.96 -19.58
N GLN A 244 -4.86 7.93 -20.10
CA GLN A 244 -5.46 7.82 -21.43
C GLN A 244 -4.42 7.68 -22.55
N HIS A 245 -3.39 8.53 -22.57
CA HIS A 245 -2.35 8.55 -23.60
C HIS A 245 -1.61 7.22 -23.67
N PHE A 246 -1.17 6.71 -22.53
CA PHE A 246 -0.39 5.47 -22.50
C PHE A 246 -1.24 4.20 -22.62
N SER A 247 -2.53 4.22 -22.22
CA SER A 247 -3.46 3.13 -22.55
C SER A 247 -3.60 2.95 -24.06
N LEU A 248 -3.81 4.04 -24.81
CA LEU A 248 -3.92 3.99 -26.27
C LEU A 248 -2.61 3.51 -26.93
N ALA A 249 -1.47 3.96 -26.41
CA ALA A 249 -0.16 3.52 -26.86
C ALA A 249 0.08 2.02 -26.64
N ASP A 250 -0.31 1.48 -25.47
CA ASP A 250 -0.20 0.06 -25.17
C ASP A 250 -1.09 -0.79 -26.07
N GLU A 251 -2.32 -0.33 -26.32
CA GLU A 251 -3.24 -0.97 -27.25
C GLU A 251 -2.67 -1.05 -28.67
N ASP A 252 -2.16 0.07 -29.19
CA ASP A 252 -1.53 0.11 -30.52
C ASP A 252 -0.29 -0.80 -30.58
N ARG A 253 0.57 -0.78 -29.55
CA ARG A 253 1.72 -1.70 -29.46
C ARG A 253 1.29 -3.16 -29.52
N ARG A 254 0.21 -3.53 -28.83
CA ARG A 254 -0.32 -4.91 -28.83
C ARG A 254 -0.92 -5.32 -30.17
N LEU A 255 -1.52 -4.38 -30.90
CA LEU A 255 -2.06 -4.62 -32.26
C LEU A 255 -0.95 -4.73 -33.32
N THR A 256 0.10 -3.92 -33.18
CA THR A 256 1.23 -3.84 -34.14
C THR A 256 2.38 -4.78 -33.80
N ALA A 257 2.32 -5.47 -32.65
CA ALA A 257 3.24 -6.52 -32.25
C ALA A 257 3.15 -7.72 -33.23
N THR A 258 3.87 -7.61 -34.34
CA THR A 258 4.09 -8.72 -35.26
C THR A 258 5.10 -9.68 -34.64
N THR A 259 4.91 -10.98 -34.87
CA THR A 259 5.76 -12.09 -34.40
C THR A 259 7.25 -11.96 -34.80
N GLY A 260 7.63 -10.95 -35.59
CA GLY A 260 9.00 -10.64 -36.00
C GLY A 260 9.73 -9.58 -35.18
N SER A 261 9.09 -8.82 -34.28
CA SER A 261 9.79 -7.81 -33.46
C SER A 261 10.33 -8.37 -32.13
N LEU A 262 9.91 -9.59 -31.74
CA LEU A 262 10.40 -10.32 -30.59
C LEU A 262 11.62 -11.19 -30.94
N GLY A 263 12.76 -10.58 -31.28
CA GLY A 263 14.07 -11.24 -31.07
C GLY A 263 15.08 -11.41 -32.21
N TYR A 264 15.11 -10.57 -33.25
CA TYR A 264 16.18 -10.64 -34.28
C TYR A 264 17.05 -9.38 -34.45
N ALA A 265 17.12 -8.49 -33.45
CA ALA A 265 17.98 -7.32 -33.55
C ALA A 265 19.46 -7.56 -33.15
N ASN A 266 19.84 -8.72 -32.58
CA ASN A 266 21.20 -8.91 -32.02
C ASN A 266 21.95 -10.21 -32.42
N VAL A 267 21.59 -10.94 -33.49
CA VAL A 267 22.24 -12.25 -33.80
C VAL A 267 22.87 -12.35 -35.21
N LEU A 268 23.23 -11.24 -35.85
CA LEU A 268 23.99 -11.29 -37.11
C LEU A 268 25.24 -10.41 -37.08
N ALA A 269 26.17 -10.74 -36.18
CA ALA A 269 27.62 -10.59 -36.41
C ALA A 269 28.41 -11.27 -35.29
N ALA A 270 28.63 -12.59 -35.38
CA ALA A 270 29.83 -13.24 -34.84
C ALA A 270 29.91 -14.70 -35.31
N ALA A 271 30.77 -14.98 -36.29
CA ALA A 271 31.31 -16.32 -36.50
C ALA A 271 32.34 -16.62 -35.39
N PRO A 272 32.51 -17.88 -34.97
CA PRO A 272 33.32 -18.22 -33.80
C PRO A 272 34.80 -18.26 -34.16
N SER A 273 35.65 -17.69 -33.30
CA SER A 273 37.09 -17.93 -33.35
C SER A 273 37.59 -18.10 -31.92
N LEU A 274 38.06 -19.30 -31.61
CA LEU A 274 38.82 -19.60 -30.39
C LEU A 274 40.13 -18.83 -30.41
N ALA A 275 40.34 -17.96 -29.41
CA ALA A 275 41.66 -17.59 -28.93
C ALA A 275 41.58 -17.02 -27.51
N LEU A 276 42.44 -17.55 -26.64
CA LEU A 276 42.68 -17.14 -25.26
C LEU A 276 43.65 -15.94 -25.23
N ALA A 277 43.29 -14.84 -24.55
CA ALA A 277 44.25 -13.93 -23.93
C ALA A 277 43.55 -12.97 -22.94
N THR A 278 44.12 -12.89 -21.75
CA THR A 278 43.95 -11.86 -20.71
C THR A 278 44.22 -10.45 -21.23
N THR A 279 43.44 -9.45 -20.80
CA THR A 279 43.91 -8.15 -20.25
C THR A 279 42.73 -7.28 -19.81
N SER A 280 43.05 -6.39 -18.87
CA SER A 280 42.20 -5.40 -18.22
C SER A 280 41.76 -4.24 -19.13
N ASP A 281 40.79 -3.51 -18.59
CA ASP A 281 40.46 -2.08 -18.77
C ASP A 281 39.31 -1.63 -19.68
N THR A 282 38.66 -0.63 -19.08
CA THR A 282 37.46 0.15 -19.33
C THR A 282 37.46 0.98 -20.62
N LEU A 283 36.26 1.33 -21.12
CA LEU A 283 35.80 2.64 -21.64
C LEU A 283 34.35 2.47 -22.17
N SER A 284 33.33 2.98 -21.49
CA SER A 284 32.64 4.28 -21.69
C SER A 284 31.64 4.34 -22.86
N LEU A 285 30.39 4.71 -22.55
CA LEU A 285 29.49 5.41 -23.48
C LEU A 285 28.85 6.63 -22.80
N PRO A 286 28.48 7.68 -23.58
CA PRO A 286 28.47 9.07 -23.11
C PRO A 286 27.06 9.63 -22.95
N PHE A 287 26.89 10.63 -22.07
CA PHE A 287 25.91 11.70 -22.31
C PHE A 287 26.29 12.98 -21.56
N SER A 288 26.67 14.01 -22.32
CA SER A 288 26.71 15.43 -21.94
C SER A 288 25.58 16.10 -22.75
N ALA A 289 24.83 17.11 -22.32
CA ALA A 289 24.94 18.05 -21.20
C ALA A 289 23.60 18.75 -20.99
N LEU A 290 23.34 19.23 -19.76
CA LEU A 290 22.86 20.61 -19.50
C LEU A 290 23.10 21.01 -18.03
N SER A 291 24.28 21.59 -17.84
CA SER A 291 24.72 22.65 -16.89
C SER A 291 23.92 22.91 -15.60
N VAL A 292 24.51 22.50 -14.46
CA VAL A 292 24.54 23.28 -13.20
C VAL A 292 25.94 23.16 -12.60
N SER A 293 26.47 24.28 -12.10
CA SER A 293 27.87 24.51 -11.76
C SER A 293 28.54 23.49 -10.82
N GLN A 294 29.78 23.20 -11.19
CA GLN A 294 30.80 22.33 -10.60
C GLN A 294 30.92 22.39 -9.07
N THR A 295 30.93 21.22 -8.42
CA THR A 295 31.94 20.88 -7.39
C THR A 295 32.27 19.38 -7.47
N SER A 296 33.57 19.10 -7.35
CA SER A 296 34.28 17.91 -7.80
C SER A 296 34.17 16.69 -6.87
N VAL A 297 33.85 15.55 -7.50
CA VAL A 297 34.34 14.17 -7.31
C VAL A 297 35.08 13.85 -6.00
N SER A 298 34.45 13.06 -5.12
CA SER A 298 35.14 12.23 -4.13
C SER A 298 35.30 10.80 -4.66
N SER A 299 36.53 10.37 -4.91
CA SER A 299 36.88 8.95 -4.98
C SER A 299 37.42 8.50 -3.61
N PRO A 300 37.24 7.22 -3.22
CA PRO A 300 37.14 6.82 -1.82
C PRO A 300 38.51 6.58 -1.17
N ASP A 301 38.59 6.87 0.14
CA ASP A 301 39.59 6.42 1.13
C ASP A 301 40.86 7.25 1.41
N MET A 302 40.92 8.53 1.06
CA MET A 302 41.96 9.45 1.55
C MET A 302 41.41 10.43 2.59
N THR A 303 42.06 10.52 3.75
CA THR A 303 41.76 11.53 4.78
C THR A 303 42.74 12.69 4.68
N TYR A 304 42.37 13.85 5.21
CA TYR A 304 43.19 15.07 5.13
C TYR A 304 43.49 15.64 6.52
N CYS A 305 44.69 16.17 6.69
CA CYS A 305 45.17 16.85 7.88
C CYS A 305 45.84 18.18 7.50
N TRP A 306 45.49 19.28 8.17
CA TRP A 306 46.01 20.62 7.85
C TRP A 306 47.54 20.70 7.92
N THR A 307 48.18 19.96 8.82
CA THR A 307 49.66 19.95 8.94
C THR A 307 50.32 18.98 7.98
N HIS A 308 49.74 17.80 7.75
CA HIS A 308 50.43 16.71 7.03
C HIS A 308 49.93 16.50 5.60
N GLY A 309 48.81 17.11 5.23
CA GLY A 309 48.18 16.95 3.92
C GLY A 309 47.32 15.70 3.82
N THR A 310 47.21 15.16 2.62
CA THR A 310 46.41 13.95 2.34
C THR A 310 47.13 12.68 2.82
N SER A 311 46.36 11.75 3.37
CA SER A 311 46.86 10.53 4.01
C SER A 311 46.01 9.33 3.63
N LYS A 312 46.69 8.19 3.40
CA LYS A 312 46.06 6.87 3.21
C LYS A 312 45.56 6.25 4.51
N ASN A 313 45.98 6.78 5.67
CA ASN A 313 45.52 6.30 6.97
C ASN A 313 44.18 6.94 7.32
N ARG A 314 43.09 6.18 7.19
CA ARG A 314 41.71 6.62 7.45
C ARG A 314 41.43 7.14 8.86
N ARG A 315 42.32 6.89 9.83
CA ARG A 315 42.20 7.41 11.20
C ARG A 315 42.92 8.74 11.40
N HIS A 316 43.68 9.21 10.41
CA HIS A 316 44.42 10.46 10.47
C HIS A 316 43.69 11.58 9.74
N THR A 317 42.96 12.39 10.49
CA THR A 317 42.31 13.62 10.04
C THR A 317 42.97 14.81 10.72
N SER A 318 42.61 16.03 10.32
CA SER A 318 43.03 17.25 11.02
C SER A 318 42.64 17.19 12.50
N ALA A 319 41.39 16.83 12.79
CA ALA A 319 40.89 16.67 14.16
C ALA A 319 41.65 15.63 15.01
N THR A 320 42.17 14.56 14.39
CA THR A 320 42.89 13.48 15.12
C THR A 320 44.41 13.61 15.05
N CYS A 321 44.94 14.72 14.53
CA CYS A 321 46.35 14.96 14.40
C CYS A 321 47.02 15.19 15.77
N LYS A 322 48.02 14.37 16.10
CA LYS A 322 48.79 14.50 17.36
C LYS A 322 49.98 15.46 17.24
N ASN A 323 50.51 15.66 16.03
CA ASN A 323 51.69 16.49 15.78
C ASN A 323 51.30 17.72 14.96
N LYS A 324 50.70 18.71 15.61
CA LYS A 324 50.16 19.91 14.97
C LYS A 324 51.28 20.95 14.76
N ALA A 325 51.40 21.47 13.54
CA ALA A 325 52.25 22.64 13.27
C ALA A 325 51.61 23.91 13.87
N PRO A 326 52.40 24.98 14.12
CA PRO A 326 51.86 26.26 14.56
C PRO A 326 50.76 26.75 13.60
N GLY A 327 49.58 27.07 14.14
CA GLY A 327 48.42 27.53 13.36
C GLY A 327 47.49 26.43 12.81
N HIS A 328 47.68 25.18 13.21
CA HIS A 328 46.85 24.05 12.76
C HIS A 328 45.34 24.26 12.95
N ARG A 329 44.56 23.87 11.93
CA ARG A 329 43.09 23.94 11.90
C ARG A 329 42.48 22.55 11.99
N ASP A 330 41.80 22.25 13.09
CA ASP A 330 41.22 20.93 13.37
C ASP A 330 40.01 20.60 12.49
N ASP A 331 39.37 21.61 11.93
CA ASP A 331 38.22 21.54 11.04
C ASP A 331 38.58 21.41 9.55
N ALA A 332 39.87 21.35 9.21
CA ALA A 332 40.31 21.20 7.83
C ALA A 332 39.96 19.80 7.29
N THR A 333 39.43 19.76 6.07
CA THR A 333 39.02 18.53 5.38
C THR A 333 39.67 18.44 4.01
N ALA A 334 39.56 17.28 3.35
CA ALA A 334 40.09 17.11 1.99
C ALA A 334 39.42 18.05 0.99
N THR A 335 38.19 18.47 1.27
CA THR A 335 37.40 19.39 0.44
C THR A 335 37.56 20.85 0.85
N ASN A 336 38.11 21.14 2.04
CA ASN A 336 38.41 22.48 2.51
C ASN A 336 39.67 22.48 3.38
N THR A 337 40.81 22.74 2.75
CA THR A 337 42.12 22.64 3.40
C THR A 337 42.43 23.81 4.34
N LEU A 338 41.61 24.88 4.36
CA LEU A 338 41.78 26.07 5.22
C LEU A 338 43.20 26.67 5.17
N GLY A 339 43.83 26.66 3.99
CA GLY A 339 45.20 27.14 3.80
C GLY A 339 46.29 26.22 4.37
N GLY A 340 45.95 24.96 4.65
CA GLY A 340 46.87 23.95 5.15
C GLY A 340 47.75 23.31 4.07
N SER A 341 48.44 22.24 4.45
CA SER A 341 49.38 21.50 3.62
C SER A 341 48.75 21.02 2.30
N THR A 342 49.49 21.16 1.20
CA THR A 342 49.12 20.68 -0.14
C THR A 342 49.80 19.36 -0.52
N LYS A 343 50.46 18.69 0.44
CA LYS A 343 51.11 17.39 0.26
C LYS A 343 50.09 16.26 0.18
#